data_AF-A0AAV5VF65-F1
#
_entry.id   AF-A0AAV5VF65-F1
#
_cell.length_a   1.000
_cell.length_b   1.000
_cell.length_c   1.000
_cell.angle_alpha   90.00
_cell.angle_beta   90.00
_cell.angle_gamma   90.00
#
_symmetry.space_group_name_H-M   'P 1'
#
loop_
_entity.id
_entity.type
_entity.pdbx_description
1 polymer ?
#
loop_
_entity_poly.entity_id
_entity_poly.type
_entity_poly.pdbx_seq_one_letter_code
_entity_poly.pdbx_strand_id
1 'polypeptide(L)'
;MEELQKAHPHIDPFLIQKWERIFSVFFDRNSSKKMDWGDFYLVTRKVREIYGAESAQWDFARQALAALWEGLCKMADADHDQLISLNEWIGTLGKIDQKHPQKWFADYRNFMFQLFDVSKDGVLDMAEYCDGMLLYGVRASEAQQAFTAMTNDPYAKLKPEQWGKFFDELFFSKDKSAKGNHLFGIVLSQ
;
A
#
# COMPACT_ATOMS: atom_id res chain seq x y z
N MET A 1 16.82 -10.79 -1.02
CA MET A 1 15.82 -11.87 -0.86
C MET A 1 16.30 -13.01 0.03
N GLU A 2 17.40 -13.71 -0.28
CA GLU A 2 17.87 -14.82 0.56
C GLU A 2 18.17 -14.42 2.02
N GLU A 3 18.75 -13.25 2.24
CA GLU A 3 19.02 -12.74 3.60
C GLU A 3 17.74 -12.48 4.40
N LEU A 4 16.69 -11.94 3.76
CA LEU A 4 15.38 -11.71 4.39
C LEU A 4 14.69 -13.02 4.74
N GLN A 5 14.78 -14.02 3.86
CA GLN A 5 14.24 -15.36 4.13
C GLN A 5 14.98 -16.04 5.29
N LYS A 6 16.30 -15.87 5.38
CA LYS A 6 17.10 -16.35 6.52
C LYS A 6 16.76 -15.63 7.83
N ALA A 7 16.50 -14.33 7.78
CA ALA A 7 16.10 -13.54 8.94
C ALA A 7 14.68 -13.88 9.44
N HIS A 8 13.79 -14.32 8.53
CA HIS A 8 12.39 -14.63 8.82
C HIS A 8 12.00 -16.05 8.39
N PRO A 9 12.62 -17.11 8.95
CA PRO A 9 12.48 -18.48 8.45
C PRO A 9 11.08 -19.10 8.66
N HIS A 10 10.24 -18.47 9.49
CA HIS A 10 8.88 -18.90 9.80
C HIS A 10 7.83 -18.26 8.88
N ILE A 11 8.24 -17.29 8.06
CA ILE A 11 7.37 -16.56 7.14
C ILE A 11 7.48 -17.20 5.76
N ASP A 12 6.35 -17.34 5.09
CA ASP A 12 6.31 -17.89 3.74
C ASP A 12 7.15 -17.03 2.77
N PRO A 13 8.07 -17.63 1.99
CA PRO A 13 8.93 -16.88 1.06
C PRO A 13 8.17 -15.99 0.08
N PHE A 14 6.97 -16.39 -0.34
CA PHE A 14 6.13 -15.60 -1.22
C PHE A 14 5.60 -14.34 -0.53
N LEU A 15 5.26 -14.43 0.75
CA LEU A 15 4.84 -13.26 1.53
C LEU A 15 5.99 -12.28 1.73
N ILE A 16 7.20 -12.77 2.02
CA ILE A 16 8.41 -11.93 2.11
C ILE A 16 8.62 -11.16 0.80
N GLN A 17 8.48 -11.83 -0.35
CA GLN A 17 8.62 -11.19 -1.67
C GLN A 17 7.53 -10.14 -1.91
N LYS A 18 6.28 -10.40 -1.51
CA LYS A 18 5.20 -9.40 -1.62
C LYS A 18 5.48 -8.18 -0.77
N TRP A 19 5.85 -8.36 0.49
CA TRP A 19 6.07 -7.25 1.41
C TRP A 19 7.28 -6.40 1.03
N GLU A 20 8.34 -7.01 0.51
CA GLU A 20 9.49 -6.29 -0.04
C GLU A 20 9.13 -5.48 -1.28
N ARG A 21 8.31 -6.04 -2.16
CA ARG A 21 7.85 -5.32 -3.35
C ARG A 21 6.93 -4.16 -2.99
N ILE A 22 6.00 -4.36 -2.04
CA ILE A 22 5.14 -3.29 -1.52
C ILE A 22 5.98 -2.17 -0.90
N PHE A 23 6.95 -2.54 -0.05
CA PHE A 23 7.89 -1.61 0.56
C PHE A 23 8.59 -0.77 -0.51
N SER A 24 9.19 -1.41 -1.51
CA SER A 24 9.97 -0.75 -2.55
C SER A 24 9.15 0.16 -3.47
N VAL A 25 7.90 -0.21 -3.78
CA VAL A 25 7.08 0.54 -4.74
C VAL A 25 6.31 1.68 -4.08
N PHE A 26 5.75 1.42 -2.89
CA PHE A 26 4.82 2.35 -2.23
C PHE A 26 5.50 3.24 -1.22
N PHE A 27 6.55 2.75 -0.58
CA PHE A 27 7.09 3.38 0.61
C PHE A 27 8.53 3.88 0.43
N ASP A 28 9.43 3.12 -0.18
CA ASP A 28 10.81 3.56 -0.42
C ASP A 28 10.93 4.34 -1.74
N ARG A 29 10.31 5.53 -1.77
CA ARG A 29 10.16 6.36 -2.98
C ARG A 29 11.48 6.97 -3.42
N ASN A 30 12.39 7.19 -2.47
CA ASN A 30 13.73 7.68 -2.73
C ASN A 30 14.76 6.55 -2.98
N SER A 31 14.34 5.28 -2.93
CA SER A 31 15.20 4.10 -3.09
C SER A 31 16.36 4.04 -2.08
N SER A 32 16.16 4.62 -0.89
CA SER A 32 17.09 4.59 0.23
C SER A 32 17.16 3.23 0.93
N LYS A 33 16.25 2.30 0.61
CA LYS A 33 16.03 1.00 1.27
C LYS A 33 15.52 1.13 2.71
N LYS A 34 15.06 2.33 3.07
CA LYS A 34 14.41 2.66 4.33
C LYS A 34 13.16 3.48 4.02
N MET A 35 12.16 3.39 4.88
CA MET A 35 10.96 4.22 4.79
C MET A 35 11.09 5.33 5.83
N ASP A 36 11.00 6.58 5.37
CA ASP A 36 11.01 7.75 6.23
C ASP A 36 9.87 8.73 5.90
N TRP A 37 9.72 9.78 6.70
CA TRP A 37 8.69 10.80 6.45
C TRP A 37 8.84 11.49 5.08
N GLY A 38 10.07 11.60 4.56
CA GLY A 38 10.36 12.16 3.25
C GLY A 38 9.63 11.43 2.13
N ASP A 39 9.48 10.11 2.21
CA ASP A 39 8.73 9.34 1.22
C ASP A 39 7.24 9.71 1.16
N PHE A 40 6.61 9.89 2.33
CA PHE A 40 5.23 10.35 2.44
C PHE A 40 5.10 11.81 1.99
N TYR A 41 6.09 12.65 2.32
CA TYR A 41 6.13 14.03 1.88
C TYR A 41 6.16 14.15 0.34
N LEU A 42 6.87 13.26 -0.37
CA LEU A 42 6.86 13.23 -1.84
C LEU A 42 5.45 13.02 -2.42
N VAL A 43 4.61 12.20 -1.78
CA VAL A 43 3.21 12.01 -2.17
C VAL A 43 2.42 13.30 -1.93
N THR A 44 2.53 13.90 -0.74
CA THR A 44 1.83 15.18 -0.45
C THR A 44 2.24 16.30 -1.41
N ARG A 45 3.52 16.34 -1.82
CA ARG A 45 4.04 17.32 -2.78
C ARG A 45 3.42 17.12 -4.16
N LYS A 46 3.27 15.88 -4.62
CA LYS A 46 2.63 15.58 -5.91
C LYS A 46 1.14 15.93 -5.89
N VAL A 47 0.44 15.63 -4.79
CA VAL A 47 -0.96 16.07 -4.60
C VAL A 47 -1.06 17.60 -4.66
N ARG A 48 -0.13 18.32 -3.99
CA ARG A 48 -0.05 19.79 -4.04
C ARG A 48 0.16 20.32 -5.46
N GLU A 49 1.04 19.68 -6.24
CA GLU A 49 1.33 20.08 -7.63
C GLU A 49 0.11 19.91 -8.54
N ILE A 50 -0.71 18.89 -8.31
CA ILE A 50 -1.90 18.58 -9.13
C ILE A 50 -3.10 19.42 -8.73
N TYR A 51 -3.41 19.50 -7.44
CA TYR A 51 -4.65 20.09 -6.93
C TYR A 51 -4.49 21.50 -6.35
N GLY A 52 -3.25 21.93 -6.08
CA GLY A 52 -2.94 23.22 -5.48
C GLY A 52 -2.78 23.18 -3.95
N ALA A 53 -2.07 24.18 -3.43
CA ALA A 53 -1.67 24.29 -2.02
C ALA A 53 -2.81 24.60 -1.04
N GLU A 54 -3.94 25.11 -1.52
CA GLU A 54 -5.11 25.43 -0.70
C GLU A 54 -6.25 24.42 -0.92
N SER A 55 -5.96 23.30 -1.59
CA SER A 55 -6.98 22.30 -1.91
C SER A 55 -7.31 21.42 -0.71
N ALA A 56 -8.58 21.03 -0.60
CA ALA A 56 -9.04 20.07 0.40
C ALA A 56 -8.34 18.70 0.26
N GLN A 57 -7.92 18.35 -0.95
CA GLN A 57 -7.16 17.14 -1.26
C GLN A 57 -5.76 17.19 -0.66
N TRP A 58 -5.07 18.33 -0.79
CA TRP A 58 -3.75 18.51 -0.19
C TRP A 58 -3.80 18.47 1.33
N ASP A 59 -4.74 19.19 1.95
CA ASP A 59 -4.87 19.23 3.41
C ASP A 59 -5.26 17.86 3.97
N PHE A 60 -6.20 17.18 3.32
CA PHE A 60 -6.54 15.78 3.63
C PHE A 60 -5.29 14.90 3.52
N ALA A 61 -4.63 14.84 2.35
CA ALA A 61 -3.47 13.98 2.13
C ALA A 61 -2.34 14.24 3.13
N ARG A 62 -2.10 15.51 3.51
CA ARG A 62 -1.07 15.87 4.49
C ARG A 62 -1.39 15.32 5.89
N GLN A 63 -2.59 15.58 6.40
CA GLN A 63 -3.00 15.11 7.74
C GLN A 63 -3.07 13.58 7.77
N ALA A 64 -3.61 13.04 6.69
CA ALA A 64 -3.79 11.63 6.47
C ALA A 64 -2.42 10.91 6.48
N LEU A 65 -1.47 11.31 5.61
CA LEU A 65 -0.18 10.63 5.51
C LEU A 65 0.68 10.81 6.77
N ALA A 66 0.55 11.94 7.48
CA ALA A 66 1.17 12.15 8.78
C ALA A 66 0.66 11.15 9.84
N ALA A 67 -0.66 10.98 9.95
CA ALA A 67 -1.25 10.00 10.86
C ALA A 67 -0.84 8.56 10.51
N LEU A 68 -0.75 8.24 9.21
CA LEU A 68 -0.26 6.96 8.74
C LEU A 68 1.21 6.74 9.15
N TRP A 69 2.09 7.71 8.91
CA TRP A 69 3.50 7.63 9.30
C TRP A 69 3.66 7.42 10.80
N GLU A 70 2.98 8.23 11.62
CA GLU A 70 3.02 8.06 13.08
C GLU A 70 2.52 6.68 13.52
N GLY A 71 1.47 6.17 12.87
CA GLY A 71 0.95 4.82 13.09
C GLY A 71 1.98 3.75 12.75
N LEU A 72 2.64 3.87 11.60
CA LEU A 72 3.68 2.94 11.18
C LEU A 72 4.89 2.97 12.12
N CYS A 73 5.37 4.14 12.55
CA CYS A 73 6.48 4.24 13.50
C CYS A 73 6.14 3.58 14.84
N LYS A 74 4.95 3.83 15.41
CA LYS A 74 4.54 3.18 16.67
C LYS A 74 4.55 1.66 16.62
N MET A 75 4.63 1.08 15.43
CA MET A 75 4.40 -0.32 15.18
C MET A 75 5.58 -1.08 14.63
N ALA A 76 6.31 -0.45 13.70
CA ALA A 76 7.40 -1.06 12.98
C ALA A 76 8.74 -0.40 13.28
N ASP A 77 8.78 0.86 13.74
CA ASP A 77 10.04 1.50 14.16
C ASP A 77 10.41 1.00 15.57
N ALA A 78 11.10 -0.15 15.58
CA ALA A 78 11.37 -0.92 16.80
C ALA A 78 12.57 -0.39 17.57
N ASP A 79 13.51 0.25 16.87
CA ASP A 79 14.67 0.90 17.48
C ASP A 79 14.49 2.42 17.71
N HIS A 80 13.34 2.96 17.31
CA HIS A 80 12.93 4.35 17.49
C HIS A 80 13.85 5.35 16.76
N ASP A 81 14.44 4.95 15.64
CA ASP A 81 15.31 5.79 14.81
C ASP A 81 14.53 6.65 13.79
N GLN A 82 13.20 6.55 13.77
CA GLN A 82 12.30 7.19 12.80
C GLN A 82 12.53 6.74 11.36
N LEU A 83 13.05 5.52 11.16
CA LEU A 83 13.25 4.88 9.88
C LEU A 83 12.73 3.44 9.98
N ILE A 84 11.76 3.08 9.15
CA ILE A 84 11.30 1.69 9.13
C ILE A 84 12.15 0.93 8.12
N SER A 85 12.97 0.01 8.62
CA SER A 85 13.74 -0.90 7.78
C SER A 85 12.87 -2.00 7.18
N LEU A 86 13.36 -2.63 6.11
CA LEU A 86 12.68 -3.75 5.48
C LEU A 86 12.51 -4.96 6.43
N ASN A 87 13.47 -5.18 7.32
CA ASN A 87 13.41 -6.25 8.32
C ASN A 87 12.32 -6.00 9.36
N GLU A 88 12.22 -4.77 9.84
CA GLU A 88 11.17 -4.35 10.76
C GLU A 88 9.79 -4.45 10.13
N TRP A 89 9.67 -3.97 8.89
CA TRP A 89 8.43 -4.09 8.11
C TRP A 89 7.95 -5.54 8.00
N ILE A 90 8.82 -6.44 7.53
CA ILE A 90 8.51 -7.88 7.39
C ILE A 90 8.21 -8.51 8.75
N GLY A 91 9.01 -8.18 9.78
CA GLY A 91 8.82 -8.71 11.13
C GLY A 91 7.51 -8.26 11.76
N THR A 92 7.07 -7.02 11.51
CA THR A 92 5.80 -6.48 11.99
C THR A 92 4.62 -7.12 11.27
N LEU A 93 4.67 -7.25 9.94
CA LEU A 93 3.64 -7.93 9.16
C LEU A 93 3.53 -9.42 9.53
N GLY A 94 4.65 -10.09 9.80
CA GLY A 94 4.71 -11.49 10.23
C GLY A 94 4.04 -11.76 11.58
N LYS A 95 3.91 -10.74 12.43
CA LYS A 95 3.24 -10.84 13.75
C LYS A 95 1.73 -10.60 13.69
N ILE A 96 1.19 -10.17 12.54
CA ILE A 96 -0.24 -9.88 12.41
C ILE A 96 -1.01 -11.20 12.44
N ASP A 97 -1.90 -11.33 13.43
CA ASP A 97 -2.87 -12.40 13.45
C ASP A 97 -4.03 -12.08 12.50
N GLN A 98 -4.17 -12.87 11.43
CA GLN A 98 -5.26 -12.72 10.46
C GLN A 98 -6.64 -13.03 11.06
N LYS A 99 -6.70 -13.81 12.16
CA LYS A 99 -7.95 -14.09 12.88
C LYS A 99 -8.39 -12.92 13.76
N HIS A 100 -7.43 -12.09 14.18
CA HIS A 100 -7.65 -10.91 15.02
C HIS A 100 -6.95 -9.70 14.39
N PRO A 101 -7.46 -9.18 13.26
CA PRO A 101 -6.83 -8.10 12.54
C PRO A 101 -6.66 -6.91 13.46
N GLN A 102 -5.40 -6.53 13.66
CA GLN A 102 -5.05 -5.42 14.53
C GLN A 102 -5.63 -4.12 13.96
N LYS A 103 -6.16 -3.26 14.85
CA LYS A 103 -6.92 -2.05 14.47
C LYS A 103 -6.16 -1.19 13.45
N TRP A 104 -4.86 -1.01 13.65
CA TRP A 104 -4.03 -0.18 12.77
C TRP A 104 -4.02 -0.66 11.32
N PHE A 105 -4.08 -1.97 11.06
CA PHE A 105 -3.99 -2.49 9.70
C PHE A 105 -5.32 -2.25 8.98
N ALA A 106 -6.43 -2.37 9.70
CA ALA A 106 -7.73 -1.95 9.22
C ALA A 106 -7.78 -0.42 8.97
N ASP A 107 -7.23 0.38 9.89
CA ASP A 107 -7.12 1.83 9.72
C ASP A 107 -6.27 2.17 8.47
N TYR A 108 -5.12 1.52 8.29
CA TYR A 108 -4.24 1.66 7.13
C TYR A 108 -4.92 1.27 5.81
N ARG A 109 -5.68 0.17 5.82
CA ARG A 109 -6.42 -0.27 4.64
C ARG A 109 -7.53 0.71 4.24
N ASN A 110 -8.29 1.19 5.22
CA ASN A 110 -9.33 2.20 5.01
C ASN A 110 -8.74 3.52 4.54
N PHE A 111 -7.58 3.88 5.09
CA PHE A 111 -6.82 5.04 4.69
C PHE A 111 -6.42 4.99 3.21
N MET A 112 -5.82 3.87 2.79
CA MET A 112 -5.42 3.69 1.39
C MET A 112 -6.62 3.74 0.44
N PHE A 113 -7.78 3.24 0.87
CA PHE A 113 -9.02 3.40 0.10
C PHE A 113 -9.39 4.88 -0.08
N GLN A 114 -9.45 5.65 1.00
CA GLN A 114 -9.79 7.08 0.96
C GLN A 114 -8.79 7.93 0.18
N LEU A 115 -7.53 7.53 0.14
CA LEU A 115 -6.52 8.20 -0.67
C LEU A 115 -6.79 8.04 -2.17
N PHE A 116 -7.38 6.92 -2.58
CA PHE A 116 -7.69 6.61 -3.97
C PHE A 116 -9.11 7.08 -4.36
N ASP A 117 -10.09 7.06 -3.45
CA ASP A 117 -11.45 7.61 -3.62
C ASP A 117 -11.42 9.15 -3.57
N VAL A 118 -10.91 9.76 -4.64
CA VAL A 118 -10.76 11.23 -4.76
C VAL A 118 -12.14 11.91 -4.83
N SER A 119 -13.13 11.26 -5.45
CA SER A 119 -14.49 11.79 -5.56
C SER A 119 -15.24 11.81 -4.22
N LYS A 120 -14.80 10.97 -3.26
CA LYS A 120 -15.42 10.74 -1.95
C LYS A 120 -16.85 10.23 -2.06
N ASP A 121 -17.14 9.46 -3.11
CA ASP A 121 -18.46 8.86 -3.32
C ASP A 121 -18.60 7.49 -2.62
N GLY A 122 -17.52 7.02 -1.98
CA GLY A 122 -17.47 5.78 -1.21
C GLY A 122 -17.27 4.55 -2.08
N VAL A 123 -16.96 4.71 -3.36
CA VAL A 123 -16.49 3.64 -4.24
C VAL A 123 -15.19 4.03 -4.91
N LEU A 124 -14.45 3.03 -5.38
CA LEU A 124 -13.26 3.25 -6.19
C LEU A 124 -13.50 2.70 -7.60
N ASP A 125 -13.49 3.59 -8.59
CA ASP A 125 -13.59 3.22 -10.00
C ASP A 125 -12.21 3.09 -10.69
N MET A 126 -12.22 2.69 -11.97
CA MET A 126 -10.98 2.49 -12.73
C MET A 126 -10.18 3.78 -12.91
N ALA A 127 -10.82 4.94 -13.07
CA ALA A 127 -10.14 6.20 -13.29
C ALA A 127 -9.42 6.63 -12.00
N GLU A 128 -10.13 6.60 -10.88
CA GLU A 128 -9.58 6.90 -9.56
C GLU A 128 -8.44 5.94 -9.18
N TYR A 129 -8.62 4.64 -9.44
CA TYR A 129 -7.56 3.67 -9.23
C TYR A 129 -6.33 3.98 -10.08
N CYS A 130 -6.51 4.27 -11.38
CA CYS A 130 -5.39 4.58 -12.27
C CYS A 130 -4.66 5.84 -11.84
N ASP A 131 -5.38 6.90 -11.47
CA ASP A 131 -4.80 8.15 -10.99
C ASP A 131 -3.98 7.94 -9.72
N GLY A 132 -4.52 7.19 -8.75
CA GLY A 132 -3.78 6.77 -7.56
C GLY A 132 -2.49 6.03 -7.91
N MET A 133 -2.57 5.03 -8.80
CA MET A 133 -1.41 4.24 -9.23
C MET A 133 -0.36 5.07 -9.99
N LEU A 134 -0.78 6.07 -10.77
CA LEU A 134 0.09 7.04 -11.45
C LEU A 134 0.84 7.93 -10.45
N LEU A 135 0.23 8.29 -9.30
CA LEU A 135 0.94 8.98 -8.21
C LEU A 135 2.12 8.13 -7.73
N TYR A 136 1.90 6.82 -7.63
CA TYR A 136 2.91 5.83 -7.28
C TYR A 136 3.84 5.41 -8.44
N GLY A 137 3.72 6.03 -9.62
CA GLY A 137 4.66 5.83 -10.73
C GLY A 137 4.41 4.57 -11.56
N VAL A 138 3.27 3.91 -11.37
CA VAL A 138 2.82 2.82 -12.23
C VAL A 138 2.24 3.39 -13.52
N ARG A 139 2.51 2.74 -14.66
CA ARG A 139 2.03 3.22 -15.95
C ARG A 139 0.51 3.03 -16.06
N ALA A 140 -0.17 3.97 -16.70
CA ALA A 140 -1.63 3.91 -16.86
C ALA A 140 -2.11 2.58 -17.46
N SER A 141 -1.42 2.05 -18.46
CA SER A 141 -1.76 0.76 -19.08
C SER A 141 -1.63 -0.42 -18.10
N GLU A 142 -0.62 -0.40 -17.22
CA GLU A 142 -0.41 -1.43 -16.20
C GLU A 142 -1.47 -1.34 -15.10
N ALA A 143 -1.83 -0.11 -14.69
CA ALA A 143 -2.90 0.13 -13.74
C ALA A 143 -4.25 -0.38 -14.28
N GLN A 144 -4.59 -0.07 -15.53
CA GLN A 144 -5.83 -0.57 -16.16
C GLN A 144 -5.88 -2.11 -16.23
N GLN A 145 -4.76 -2.74 -16.60
CA GLN A 145 -4.65 -4.20 -16.62
C GLN A 145 -4.82 -4.81 -15.23
N ALA A 146 -4.17 -4.21 -14.22
CA ALA A 146 -4.29 -4.63 -12.83
C ALA A 146 -5.73 -4.51 -12.31
N PHE A 147 -6.39 -3.38 -12.57
CA PHE A 147 -7.79 -3.18 -12.18
C PHE A 147 -8.69 -4.24 -12.81
N THR A 148 -8.58 -4.43 -14.13
CA THR A 148 -9.36 -5.43 -14.86
C THR A 148 -9.10 -6.85 -14.35
N ALA A 149 -7.86 -7.19 -14.00
CA ALA A 149 -7.51 -8.49 -13.45
C ALA A 149 -8.12 -8.75 -12.06
N MET A 150 -8.24 -7.71 -11.22
CA MET A 150 -8.91 -7.81 -9.93
C MET A 150 -10.43 -7.95 -10.07
N THR A 151 -11.03 -7.11 -10.89
CA THR A 151 -12.49 -6.95 -10.91
C THR A 151 -13.17 -7.87 -11.91
N ASN A 152 -12.44 -8.33 -12.94
CA ASN A 152 -12.99 -8.92 -14.16
C ASN A 152 -14.02 -8.00 -14.86
N ASP A 153 -14.01 -6.70 -14.54
CA ASP A 153 -14.96 -5.71 -15.05
C ASP A 153 -14.32 -4.30 -15.01
N PRO A 154 -14.02 -3.68 -16.16
CA PRO A 154 -13.42 -2.34 -16.20
C PRO A 154 -14.37 -1.23 -15.73
N TYR A 155 -15.66 -1.51 -15.53
CA TYR A 155 -16.65 -0.57 -15.00
C TYR A 155 -17.01 -0.86 -13.54
N ALA A 156 -16.30 -1.79 -12.89
CA ALA A 156 -16.52 -2.11 -11.49
C ALA A 156 -16.36 -0.87 -10.59
N LYS A 157 -17.20 -0.82 -9.56
CA LYS A 157 -17.14 0.17 -8.49
C LYS A 157 -16.80 -0.54 -7.19
N LEU A 158 -15.53 -0.47 -6.78
CA LEU A 158 -15.04 -1.19 -5.61
C LEU A 158 -15.51 -0.51 -4.34
N LYS A 159 -16.29 -1.22 -3.54
CA LYS A 159 -16.66 -0.78 -2.20
C LYS A 159 -15.54 -1.06 -1.18
N PRO A 160 -15.53 -0.41 -0.01
CA PRO A 160 -14.53 -0.64 1.03
C PRO A 160 -14.34 -2.12 1.40
N GLU A 161 -15.41 -2.93 1.36
CA GLU A 161 -15.33 -4.36 1.66
C GLU A 161 -14.57 -5.14 0.58
N GLN A 162 -14.79 -4.80 -0.70
CA GLN A 162 -14.10 -5.46 -1.82
C GLN A 162 -12.63 -5.03 -1.89
N TRP A 163 -12.37 -3.74 -1.73
CA TRP A 163 -11.02 -3.21 -1.55
C TRP A 163 -10.32 -3.94 -0.41
N GLY A 164 -10.99 -4.06 0.74
CA GLY A 164 -10.42 -4.69 1.91
C GLY A 164 -10.02 -6.15 1.68
N LYS A 165 -10.85 -6.91 0.94
CA LYS A 165 -10.54 -8.27 0.53
C LYS A 165 -9.28 -8.34 -0.35
N PHE A 166 -9.18 -7.49 -1.37
CA PHE A 166 -8.00 -7.48 -2.25
C PHE A 166 -6.74 -7.05 -1.49
N PHE A 167 -6.88 -6.11 -0.57
CA PHE A 167 -5.78 -5.65 0.27
C PHE A 167 -5.28 -6.76 1.20
N ASP A 168 -6.19 -7.48 1.86
CA ASP A 168 -5.83 -8.61 2.71
C ASP A 168 -5.20 -9.75 1.89
N GLU A 169 -5.73 -10.04 0.69
CA GLU A 169 -5.12 -11.00 -0.24
C GLU A 169 -3.69 -10.60 -0.64
N LEU A 170 -3.49 -9.32 -1.01
CA LEU A 170 -2.18 -8.79 -1.36
C LEU A 170 -1.18 -8.99 -0.23
N PHE A 171 -1.53 -8.67 1.01
CA PHE A 171 -0.60 -8.76 2.12
C PHE A 171 -0.45 -10.20 2.64
N PHE A 172 -1.47 -11.03 2.62
CA PHE A 172 -1.48 -12.25 3.45
C PHE A 172 -1.82 -13.54 2.72
N SER A 173 -2.37 -13.48 1.51
CA SER A 173 -2.65 -14.69 0.75
C SER A 173 -1.35 -15.36 0.33
N LYS A 174 -1.26 -16.68 0.53
CA LYS A 174 -0.19 -17.53 -0.01
C LYS A 174 -0.53 -18.06 -1.40
N ASP A 175 -1.78 -17.86 -1.83
CA ASP A 175 -2.21 -18.23 -3.17
C ASP A 175 -1.66 -17.21 -4.19
N LYS A 176 -0.77 -17.69 -5.06
CA LYS A 176 -0.17 -16.90 -6.13
C LYS A 176 -1.22 -16.41 -7.15
N SER A 177 -2.37 -17.09 -7.25
CA SER A 177 -3.47 -16.74 -8.15
C SER A 177 -4.51 -15.80 -7.52
N ALA A 178 -4.35 -15.44 -6.24
CA ALA A 178 -5.25 -14.51 -5.57
C ALA A 178 -5.31 -13.18 -6.30
N LYS A 179 -6.53 -12.69 -6.54
CA LYS A 179 -6.77 -11.50 -7.35
C LYS A 179 -6.15 -10.25 -6.74
N GLY A 180 -6.14 -10.16 -5.40
CA GLY A 180 -5.50 -9.06 -4.68
C GLY A 180 -4.01 -8.90 -4.97
N ASN A 181 -3.31 -9.93 -5.47
CA ASN A 181 -1.92 -9.78 -5.90
C ASN A 181 -1.77 -8.71 -7.01
N HIS A 182 -2.83 -8.44 -7.78
CA HIS A 182 -2.85 -7.41 -8.80
C HIS A 182 -3.10 -5.99 -8.27
N LEU A 183 -3.49 -5.81 -7.00
CA LEU A 183 -3.95 -4.53 -6.43
C LEU A 183 -3.00 -3.36 -6.60
N PHE A 184 -1.71 -3.65 -6.74
CA PHE A 184 -0.68 -2.63 -6.91
C PHE A 184 0.16 -2.84 -8.18
N GLY A 185 -0.38 -3.57 -9.17
CA GLY A 185 0.38 -3.95 -10.36
C GLY A 185 1.56 -4.88 -10.06
N ILE A 186 1.59 -5.47 -8.86
CA ILE A 186 2.64 -6.37 -8.39
C ILE A 186 2.37 -7.76 -8.95
N VAL A 187 2.69 -7.97 -10.22
CA VAL A 187 2.79 -9.35 -10.74
C VAL A 187 4.15 -9.88 -10.30
N LEU A 188 4.19 -10.54 -9.14
CA LEU A 188 5.34 -11.38 -8.82
C LEU A 188 5.37 -12.51 -9.85
N SER A 189 6.39 -12.50 -10.71
CA SER A 189 6.61 -13.55 -11.71
C SER A 189 6.53 -14.93 -11.04
N GLN A 190 5.75 -15.83 -11.65
CA GLN A 190 5.43 -17.18 -11.14
C GLN A 190 6.67 -18.00 -10.77
#